data_AF-A0A1Y6BLD5-F1
#
_entry.id   AF-A0A1Y6BLD5-F1
#
_cell.length_a   1.000
_cell.length_b   1.000
_cell.length_c   1.000
_cell.angle_alpha   90.00
_cell.angle_beta   90.00
_cell.angle_gamma   90.00
#
_symmetry.space_group_name_H-M   'P 1'
#
loop_
_entity.id
_entity.type
_entity.pdbx_description
1 polymer ?
#
loop_
_entity_poly.entity_id
_entity_poly.type
_entity_poly.pdbx_seq_one_letter_code
_entity_poly.pdbx_strand_id
1 'polypeptide(L)'
;MKLQILLSASCLLGQSGLATELGSSSEAGATTAPSAQDSCVEMVNAGIANDHFLKVAADYYRISLENNNEACSQLLVKLEETKTMSLRRTGLVDLTGVQWLTGASYLKLSQNRIENIDALSEMDKLESLDISRNRITDLSPLRRLSHLSSLRAGDNGLSSLVGVEGLTNLSYLSIARNQVSDLSHLESLENLEVLAIGDNQVTDLSPIANLKNLKTVTLAFNRICDSSQQELANDLIERGVDVVGLDYQECPAEPEVEEKPETDVDHQSTEA
;
A
#
# COMPACT_ATOMS: atom_id res chain seq x y z
N MET A 1 -7.52 26.89 20.68
CA MET A 1 -8.77 26.22 20.31
C MET A 1 -8.45 24.76 19.97
N LYS A 2 -8.44 23.89 20.99
CA LYS A 2 -8.27 22.43 20.87
C LYS A 2 -9.48 21.84 21.57
N LEU A 3 -10.36 21.17 20.83
CA LEU A 3 -11.42 20.35 21.44
C LEU A 3 -10.89 18.91 21.48
N GLN A 4 -10.37 18.52 22.64
CA GLN A 4 -10.12 17.13 22.99
C GLN A 4 -11.48 16.52 23.35
N ILE A 5 -12.01 15.64 22.52
CA ILE A 5 -13.08 14.73 22.91
C ILE A 5 -12.40 13.40 23.23
N LEU A 6 -12.24 13.15 24.52
CA LEU A 6 -11.90 11.84 25.08
C LEU A 6 -13.15 10.97 24.99
N LEU A 7 -13.17 10.01 24.06
CA LEU A 7 -14.08 8.87 24.11
C LEU A 7 -13.26 7.66 24.53
N SER A 8 -13.41 7.30 25.80
CA SER A 8 -12.81 6.14 26.44
C SER A 8 -13.32 4.84 25.83
N ALA A 9 -12.39 3.93 25.54
CA ALA A 9 -12.67 2.53 25.30
C ALA A 9 -13.32 1.92 26.56
N SER A 10 -14.64 1.73 26.55
CA SER A 10 -15.36 1.02 27.60
C SER A 10 -16.56 0.32 26.99
N CYS A 11 -16.31 -0.76 26.24
CA CYS A 11 -17.32 -1.78 25.99
C CYS A 11 -16.62 -3.13 25.88
N LEU A 12 -16.10 -3.59 27.01
CA LEU A 12 -15.74 -4.97 27.24
C LEU A 12 -16.36 -5.34 28.58
N LEU A 13 -17.15 -6.42 28.55
CA LEU A 13 -17.74 -7.18 29.67
C LEU A 13 -19.20 -6.84 30.05
N GLY A 14 -20.01 -7.90 30.01
CA GLY A 14 -21.23 -8.08 30.82
C GLY A 14 -22.52 -7.90 30.02
N GLN A 15 -23.44 -8.86 29.91
CA GLN A 15 -23.68 -10.03 30.76
C GLN A 15 -24.39 -11.14 29.99
N SER A 16 -23.87 -12.36 30.12
CA SER A 16 -24.65 -13.58 30.16
C SER A 16 -25.46 -13.62 31.47
N GLY A 17 -26.74 -13.96 31.42
CA GLY A 17 -27.44 -14.53 32.57
C GLY A 17 -28.76 -13.86 32.97
N LEU A 18 -29.86 -14.59 32.74
CA LEU A 18 -31.04 -14.77 33.61
C LEU A 18 -31.31 -13.69 34.66
N ALA A 19 -32.44 -12.99 34.54
CA ALA A 19 -33.04 -12.24 35.64
C ALA A 19 -34.51 -12.64 35.83
N THR A 20 -34.73 -13.43 36.88
CA THR A 20 -36.00 -13.61 37.61
C THR A 20 -36.20 -12.43 38.58
N GLU A 21 -37.45 -12.00 38.71
CA GLU A 21 -38.12 -11.33 39.85
C GLU A 21 -37.62 -9.97 40.43
N LEU A 22 -38.57 -9.02 40.35
CA LEU A 22 -39.10 -8.13 41.42
C LEU A 22 -38.16 -7.18 42.20
N GLY A 23 -38.50 -5.88 42.18
CA GLY A 23 -38.17 -4.97 43.28
C GLY A 23 -37.99 -3.49 42.95
N SER A 24 -39.09 -2.73 43.06
CA SER A 24 -39.21 -1.32 43.53
C SER A 24 -38.07 -0.29 43.33
N SER A 25 -38.44 0.76 42.59
CA SER A 25 -38.21 2.20 42.86
C SER A 25 -36.79 2.71 43.18
N SER A 26 -36.19 3.40 42.19
CA SER A 26 -35.67 4.77 42.37
C SER A 26 -35.26 5.36 41.02
N GLU A 27 -35.99 6.38 40.54
CA GLU A 27 -35.54 7.25 39.45
C GLU A 27 -34.36 8.10 39.95
N ALA A 28 -33.14 7.62 39.69
CA ALA A 28 -31.95 8.44 39.63
C ALA A 28 -31.49 8.40 38.18
N GLY A 29 -31.48 9.57 37.54
CA GLY A 29 -31.21 9.75 36.11
C GLY A 29 -29.91 9.06 35.67
N ALA A 30 -30.07 7.90 35.05
CA ALA A 30 -29.03 7.25 34.29
C ALA A 30 -28.79 8.09 33.03
N THR A 31 -27.61 8.70 32.94
CA THR A 31 -27.07 9.16 31.66
C THR A 31 -26.87 7.91 30.81
N THR A 32 -27.88 7.58 30.01
CA THR A 32 -27.85 6.44 29.09
C THR A 32 -26.70 6.63 28.12
N ALA A 33 -25.85 5.61 28.00
CA ALA A 33 -24.84 5.54 26.94
C ALA A 33 -25.52 5.80 25.58
N PRO A 34 -24.85 6.47 24.62
CA PRO A 34 -25.41 6.70 23.29
C PRO A 34 -25.84 5.35 22.71
N SER A 35 -27.06 5.29 22.17
CA SER A 35 -27.51 4.07 21.53
C SER A 35 -26.58 3.76 20.35
N ALA A 36 -26.41 2.48 20.00
CA ALA A 36 -25.64 2.11 18.80
C ALA A 36 -26.15 2.85 17.54
N GLN A 37 -27.41 3.27 17.56
CA GLN A 37 -28.08 4.09 16.56
C GLN A 37 -27.54 5.53 16.48
N ASP A 38 -27.22 6.17 17.61
CA ASP A 38 -26.68 7.54 17.66
C ASP A 38 -25.24 7.61 17.12
N SER A 39 -24.44 6.56 17.39
CA SER A 39 -23.10 6.43 16.82
C SER A 39 -23.15 6.31 15.28
N CYS A 40 -24.18 5.67 14.71
CA CYS A 40 -24.33 5.53 13.25
C CYS A 40 -24.61 6.87 12.55
N VAL A 41 -25.44 7.71 13.15
CA VAL A 41 -25.84 9.00 12.57
C VAL A 41 -24.67 9.97 12.58
N GLU A 42 -23.87 9.97 13.65
CA GLU A 42 -22.63 10.75 13.70
C GLU A 42 -21.59 10.26 12.66
N MET A 43 -21.50 8.95 12.40
CA MET A 43 -20.58 8.36 11.40
C MET A 43 -20.86 8.81 9.96
N VAL A 44 -22.13 8.84 9.54
CA VAL A 44 -22.53 9.31 8.19
C VAL A 44 -22.25 10.80 8.02
N ASN A 45 -22.44 11.57 9.10
CA ASN A 45 -22.27 13.02 9.10
C ASN A 45 -20.81 13.46 9.31
N ALA A 46 -19.98 12.63 9.96
CA ALA A 46 -18.62 13.01 10.33
C ALA A 46 -17.71 13.23 9.13
N GLY A 47 -17.90 12.54 8.01
CA GLY A 47 -17.18 12.80 6.75
C GLY A 47 -15.64 12.79 6.85
N ILE A 48 -15.06 12.34 7.97
CA ILE A 48 -13.63 12.41 8.22
C ILE A 48 -13.06 11.01 8.05
N ALA A 49 -12.48 10.77 6.88
CA ALA A 49 -11.56 9.68 6.62
C ALA A 49 -10.33 9.84 7.53
N ASN A 50 -10.22 9.07 8.61
CA ASN A 50 -9.04 8.96 9.46
C ASN A 50 -9.00 7.57 10.11
N ASP A 51 -7.98 7.28 10.93
CA ASP A 51 -7.86 5.98 11.61
C ASP A 51 -9.12 5.66 12.45
N HIS A 52 -9.78 6.70 12.97
CA HIS A 52 -11.00 6.56 13.75
C HIS A 52 -12.19 6.09 12.88
N PHE A 53 -12.36 6.62 11.66
CA PHE A 53 -13.39 6.13 10.74
C PHE A 53 -13.21 4.64 10.40
N LEU A 54 -11.98 4.22 10.10
CA LEU A 54 -11.71 2.82 9.75
C LEU A 54 -11.91 1.88 10.94
N LYS A 55 -11.43 2.28 12.12
CA LYS A 55 -11.64 1.52 13.35
C LYS A 55 -13.13 1.39 13.68
N VAL A 56 -13.88 2.48 13.56
CA VAL A 56 -15.33 2.49 13.77
C VAL A 56 -16.04 1.64 12.72
N ALA A 57 -15.66 1.71 11.45
CA ALA A 57 -16.19 0.84 10.40
C ALA A 57 -15.89 -0.64 10.67
N ALA A 58 -14.71 -0.97 11.19
CA ALA A 58 -14.33 -2.31 11.58
C ALA A 58 -15.15 -2.85 12.75
N ASP A 59 -15.27 -2.06 13.82
CA ASP A 59 -16.10 -2.39 14.98
C ASP A 59 -17.57 -2.55 14.58
N TYR A 60 -18.03 -1.74 13.64
CA TYR A 60 -19.38 -1.80 13.10
C TYR A 60 -19.66 -3.08 12.32
N TYR A 61 -18.79 -3.44 11.37
CA TYR A 61 -18.97 -4.65 10.55
C TYR A 61 -19.01 -5.89 11.45
N ARG A 62 -18.13 -5.93 12.46
CA ARG A 62 -18.12 -6.98 13.49
C ARG A 62 -19.46 -7.07 14.23
N ILE A 63 -19.98 -5.95 14.72
CA ILE A 63 -21.26 -5.91 15.46
C ILE A 63 -22.44 -6.30 14.57
N SER A 64 -22.45 -5.86 13.30
CA SER A 64 -23.51 -6.18 12.34
C SER A 64 -23.61 -7.68 12.08
N LEU A 65 -22.46 -8.35 11.87
CA LEU A 65 -22.40 -9.80 11.68
C LEU A 65 -22.86 -10.57 12.93
N GLU A 66 -22.54 -10.07 14.12
CA GLU A 66 -22.89 -10.71 15.39
C GLU A 66 -24.38 -10.57 15.75
N ASN A 67 -25.04 -9.46 15.38
CA ASN A 67 -26.34 -9.09 15.95
C ASN A 67 -27.49 -8.86 14.94
N ASN A 68 -27.27 -9.05 13.63
CA ASN A 68 -28.31 -8.96 12.59
C ASN A 68 -29.12 -7.64 12.64
N ASN A 69 -28.41 -6.51 12.84
CA ASN A 69 -29.01 -5.20 13.08
C ASN A 69 -29.41 -4.50 11.76
N GLU A 70 -30.70 -4.20 11.59
CA GLU A 70 -31.29 -3.62 10.37
C GLU A 70 -30.71 -2.23 9.99
N ALA A 71 -30.35 -1.40 10.98
CA ALA A 71 -29.68 -0.12 10.71
C ALA A 71 -28.25 -0.34 10.18
N CYS A 72 -27.64 -1.47 10.51
CA CYS A 72 -26.33 -1.89 10.00
C CYS A 72 -26.37 -2.37 8.55
N SER A 73 -27.47 -3.00 8.15
CA SER A 73 -27.70 -3.41 6.76
C SER A 73 -27.65 -2.24 5.78
N GLN A 74 -28.11 -1.04 6.16
CA GLN A 74 -28.09 0.13 5.26
C GLN A 74 -26.69 0.71 5.04
N LEU A 75 -25.83 0.70 6.07
CA LEU A 75 -24.44 1.14 5.91
C LEU A 75 -23.63 0.13 5.07
N LEU A 76 -23.89 -1.17 5.23
CA LEU A 76 -23.28 -2.22 4.41
C LEU A 76 -23.59 -2.02 2.93
N VAL A 77 -24.85 -1.78 2.57
CA VAL A 77 -25.25 -1.45 1.19
C VAL A 77 -24.47 -0.24 0.67
N LYS A 78 -24.34 0.82 1.48
CA LYS A 78 -23.60 2.02 1.08
C LYS A 78 -22.10 1.76 0.88
N LEU A 79 -21.49 0.90 1.69
CA LEU A 79 -20.08 0.50 1.54
C LEU A 79 -19.87 -0.39 0.30
N GLU A 80 -20.82 -1.29 0.01
CA GLU A 80 -20.84 -2.12 -1.20
C GLU A 80 -21.04 -1.28 -2.48
N GLU A 81 -21.79 -0.19 -2.42
CA GLU A 81 -21.98 0.74 -3.54
C GLU A 81 -20.79 1.70 -3.73
N THR A 82 -19.93 1.87 -2.73
CA THR A 82 -18.81 2.82 -2.77
C THR A 82 -17.66 2.27 -3.61
N LYS A 83 -17.68 2.59 -4.91
CA LYS A 83 -16.62 2.20 -5.85
C LYS A 83 -15.31 2.95 -5.66
N THR A 84 -15.38 4.21 -5.23
CA THR A 84 -14.21 5.08 -5.09
C THR A 84 -14.10 5.58 -3.68
N MET A 85 -12.95 5.32 -3.05
CA MET A 85 -12.63 5.82 -1.71
C MET A 85 -11.30 6.57 -1.74
N SER A 86 -11.27 7.75 -1.15
CA SER A 86 -10.06 8.57 -1.03
C SER A 86 -9.80 8.91 0.42
N LEU A 87 -8.71 8.34 0.95
CA LEU A 87 -8.21 8.55 2.30
C LEU A 87 -6.83 9.25 2.27
N ARG A 88 -6.54 10.06 1.24
CA ARG A 88 -5.25 10.74 1.08
C ARG A 88 -5.01 11.78 2.18
N ARG A 89 -3.78 11.85 2.70
CA ARG A 89 -3.35 12.90 3.64
C ARG A 89 -4.22 12.99 4.89
N THR A 90 -4.60 11.85 5.42
CA THR A 90 -5.44 11.70 6.62
C THR A 90 -4.62 11.36 7.85
N GLY A 91 -3.35 11.01 7.66
CA GLY A 91 -2.43 10.61 8.72
C GLY A 91 -2.50 9.12 9.05
N LEU A 92 -3.17 8.32 8.21
CA LEU A 92 -3.39 6.90 8.44
C LEU A 92 -2.09 6.14 8.70
N VAL A 93 -2.13 5.27 9.69
CA VAL A 93 -1.05 4.32 10.00
C VAL A 93 -1.56 2.89 9.88
N ASP A 94 -2.80 2.65 10.31
CA ASP A 94 -3.44 1.34 10.38
C ASP A 94 -4.58 1.27 9.35
N LEU A 95 -4.58 0.21 8.54
CA LEU A 95 -5.62 -0.06 7.54
C LEU A 95 -6.69 -1.05 8.04
N THR A 96 -6.66 -1.42 9.33
CA THR A 96 -7.71 -2.23 9.93
C THR A 96 -9.08 -1.60 9.69
N GLY A 97 -9.94 -2.33 8.98
CA GLY A 97 -11.27 -1.89 8.59
C GLY A 97 -11.42 -1.57 7.11
N VAL A 98 -10.30 -1.34 6.39
CA VAL A 98 -10.32 -1.09 4.94
C VAL A 98 -10.83 -2.31 4.16
N GLN A 99 -10.60 -3.52 4.66
CA GLN A 99 -11.09 -4.77 4.04
C GLN A 99 -12.62 -4.80 3.89
N TRP A 100 -13.35 -3.99 4.67
CA TRP A 100 -14.81 -3.91 4.60
C TRP A 100 -15.33 -3.01 3.49
N LEU A 101 -14.45 -2.31 2.76
CA LEU A 101 -14.78 -1.58 1.55
C LEU A 101 -14.94 -2.55 0.36
N THR A 102 -15.84 -3.53 0.51
CA THR A 102 -16.05 -4.66 -0.42
C THR A 102 -16.56 -4.24 -1.81
N GLY A 103 -16.99 -2.99 -1.95
CA GLY A 103 -17.38 -2.37 -3.21
C GLY A 103 -16.28 -1.58 -3.90
N ALA A 104 -15.14 -1.33 -3.24
CA ALA A 104 -14.14 -0.40 -3.73
C ALA A 104 -13.32 -0.97 -4.91
N SER A 105 -13.40 -0.28 -6.04
CA SER A 105 -12.57 -0.50 -7.22
C SER A 105 -11.43 0.51 -7.32
N TYR A 106 -11.56 1.67 -6.69
CA TYR A 106 -10.58 2.77 -6.73
C TYR A 106 -10.25 3.23 -5.31
N LEU A 107 -9.05 2.91 -4.83
CA LEU A 107 -8.63 3.24 -3.48
C LEU A 107 -7.40 4.16 -3.50
N LYS A 108 -7.54 5.34 -2.89
CA LYS A 108 -6.48 6.34 -2.80
C LYS A 108 -6.02 6.52 -1.36
N LEU A 109 -4.85 5.97 -1.03
CA LEU A 109 -4.21 5.96 0.29
C LEU A 109 -2.94 6.81 0.37
N SER A 110 -2.64 7.60 -0.67
CA SER A 110 -1.37 8.32 -0.75
C SER A 110 -1.19 9.39 0.35
N GLN A 111 0.06 9.75 0.66
CA GLN A 111 0.41 10.80 1.62
C GLN A 111 -0.03 10.48 3.05
N ASN A 112 0.11 9.23 3.48
CA ASN A 112 -0.15 8.80 4.84
C ASN A 112 1.14 8.31 5.50
N ARG A 113 1.04 7.44 6.50
CA ARG A 113 2.16 6.85 7.24
C ARG A 113 1.97 5.33 7.33
N ILE A 114 1.35 4.74 6.32
CA ILE A 114 1.03 3.32 6.26
C ILE A 114 2.34 2.55 6.06
N GLU A 115 2.50 1.46 6.80
CA GLU A 115 3.63 0.53 6.69
C GLU A 115 3.16 -0.87 6.26
N ASN A 116 2.04 -1.33 6.82
CA ASN A 116 1.44 -2.63 6.51
C ASN A 116 0.17 -2.47 5.65
N ILE A 117 0.06 -3.29 4.60
CA ILE A 117 -1.08 -3.32 3.67
C ILE A 117 -1.78 -4.69 3.59
N ASP A 118 -1.62 -5.54 4.60
CA ASP A 118 -2.24 -6.88 4.66
C ASP A 118 -3.77 -6.79 4.58
N ALA A 119 -4.36 -5.71 5.11
CA ALA A 119 -5.80 -5.45 5.02
C ALA A 119 -6.31 -5.32 3.56
N LEU A 120 -5.42 -5.15 2.58
CA LEU A 120 -5.77 -5.07 1.16
C LEU A 120 -5.79 -6.44 0.45
N SER A 121 -5.30 -7.51 1.07
CA SER A 121 -4.98 -8.77 0.37
C SER A 121 -6.16 -9.47 -0.28
N GLU A 122 -7.37 -9.25 0.26
CA GLU A 122 -8.61 -9.86 -0.21
C GLU A 122 -9.53 -8.85 -0.92
N MET A 123 -9.04 -7.66 -1.27
CA MET A 123 -9.81 -6.65 -2.02
C MET A 123 -9.81 -6.95 -3.53
N ASP A 124 -10.31 -8.12 -3.91
CA ASP A 124 -10.25 -8.69 -5.26
C ASP A 124 -10.83 -7.80 -6.37
N LYS A 125 -11.82 -6.95 -6.06
CA LYS A 125 -12.42 -5.99 -7.00
C LYS A 125 -11.60 -4.73 -7.26
N LEU A 126 -10.44 -4.58 -6.62
CA LEU A 126 -9.64 -3.37 -6.72
C LEU A 126 -9.01 -3.27 -8.12
N GLU A 127 -9.36 -2.22 -8.86
CA GLU A 127 -8.87 -1.94 -10.21
C GLU A 127 -7.75 -0.89 -10.19
N SER A 128 -7.79 0.05 -9.24
CA SER A 128 -6.80 1.11 -9.09
C SER A 128 -6.46 1.38 -7.63
N LEU A 129 -5.15 1.37 -7.34
CA LEU A 129 -4.59 1.61 -6.02
C LEU A 129 -3.52 2.71 -6.09
N ASP A 130 -3.64 3.72 -5.24
CA ASP A 130 -2.56 4.68 -5.00
C ASP A 130 -2.14 4.67 -3.53
N ILE A 131 -0.99 4.07 -3.28
CA ILE A 131 -0.31 3.98 -1.99
C ILE A 131 0.95 4.86 -1.93
N SER A 132 1.13 5.79 -2.87
CA SER A 132 2.34 6.62 -2.96
C SER A 132 2.55 7.51 -1.73
N ARG A 133 3.80 7.85 -1.39
CA ARG A 133 4.12 8.73 -0.24
C ARG A 133 3.62 8.11 1.08
N ASN A 134 4.03 6.88 1.35
CA ASN A 134 3.82 6.14 2.59
C ASN A 134 5.18 5.56 3.03
N ARG A 135 5.19 4.44 3.78
CA ARG A 135 6.38 3.73 4.24
C ARG A 135 6.26 2.22 3.96
N ILE A 136 5.62 1.88 2.84
CA ILE A 136 5.27 0.50 2.49
C ILE A 136 6.46 -0.12 1.79
N THR A 137 7.12 -1.08 2.44
CA THR A 137 8.29 -1.77 1.88
C THR A 137 7.98 -3.17 1.33
N ASP A 138 6.78 -3.68 1.58
CA ASP A 138 6.33 -5.00 1.12
C ASP A 138 5.04 -4.90 0.31
N LEU A 139 5.08 -5.40 -0.94
CA LEU A 139 3.94 -5.47 -1.84
C LEU A 139 3.36 -6.88 -1.94
N SER A 140 3.89 -7.85 -1.19
CA SER A 140 3.42 -9.24 -1.19
C SER A 140 1.92 -9.40 -0.93
N PRO A 141 1.26 -8.56 -0.11
CA PRO A 141 -0.20 -8.65 0.08
C PRO A 141 -1.01 -8.39 -1.19
N LEU A 142 -0.44 -7.70 -2.18
CA LEU A 142 -1.14 -7.37 -3.43
C LEU A 142 -1.18 -8.53 -4.43
N ARG A 143 -0.41 -9.61 -4.23
CA ARG A 143 -0.16 -10.67 -5.22
C ARG A 143 -1.39 -11.30 -5.84
N ARG A 144 -2.51 -11.32 -5.13
CA ARG A 144 -3.77 -11.96 -5.55
C ARG A 144 -4.77 -10.98 -6.16
N LEU A 145 -4.45 -9.68 -6.23
CA LEU A 145 -5.34 -8.65 -6.75
C LEU A 145 -5.31 -8.62 -8.29
N SER A 146 -5.79 -9.72 -8.91
CA SER A 146 -5.70 -9.93 -10.35
C SER A 146 -6.48 -8.91 -11.18
N HIS A 147 -7.43 -8.17 -10.60
CA HIS A 147 -8.16 -7.09 -11.29
C HIS A 147 -7.42 -5.75 -11.29
N LEU A 148 -6.31 -5.63 -10.57
CA LEU A 148 -5.57 -4.38 -10.45
C LEU A 148 -4.93 -4.02 -11.79
N SER A 149 -5.37 -2.91 -12.36
CA SER A 149 -4.89 -2.36 -13.64
C SER A 149 -3.97 -1.16 -13.47
N SER A 150 -4.08 -0.44 -12.35
CA SER A 150 -3.25 0.73 -12.06
C SER A 150 -2.73 0.73 -10.62
N LEU A 151 -1.42 0.67 -10.46
CA LEU A 151 -0.72 0.76 -9.17
C LEU A 151 0.22 1.97 -9.14
N ARG A 152 0.04 2.82 -8.14
CA ARG A 152 0.95 3.91 -7.79
C ARG A 152 1.52 3.65 -6.40
N ALA A 153 2.83 3.43 -6.32
CA ALA A 153 3.56 3.12 -5.10
C ALA A 153 4.88 3.91 -4.99
N GLY A 154 4.97 5.07 -5.65
CA GLY A 154 6.15 5.93 -5.56
C GLY A 154 6.38 6.52 -4.16
N ASP A 155 7.63 6.84 -3.82
CA ASP A 155 8.00 7.45 -2.54
C ASP A 155 7.57 6.61 -1.31
N ASN A 156 8.01 5.36 -1.26
CA ASN A 156 7.70 4.41 -0.19
C ASN A 156 8.93 3.75 0.47
N GLY A 157 10.10 3.82 -0.19
CA GLY A 157 11.30 3.10 0.24
C GLY A 157 11.33 1.64 -0.18
N LEU A 158 10.60 1.27 -1.25
CA LEU A 158 10.61 -0.08 -1.80
C LEU A 158 12.00 -0.45 -2.33
N SER A 159 12.51 -1.62 -1.97
CA SER A 159 13.74 -2.22 -2.54
C SER A 159 13.45 -3.47 -3.38
N SER A 160 12.23 -4.01 -3.28
CA SER A 160 11.79 -5.21 -3.97
C SER A 160 10.38 -5.02 -4.54
N LEU A 161 10.09 -5.76 -5.61
CA LEU A 161 8.78 -5.81 -6.27
C LEU A 161 8.07 -7.14 -6.06
N VAL A 162 8.52 -7.96 -5.10
CA VAL A 162 7.81 -9.18 -4.71
C VAL A 162 6.34 -8.87 -4.41
N GLY A 163 5.44 -9.64 -5.00
CA GLY A 163 4.00 -9.43 -4.96
C GLY A 163 3.43 -8.80 -6.24
N VAL A 164 4.26 -8.16 -7.06
CA VAL A 164 3.80 -7.56 -8.33
C VAL A 164 3.63 -8.61 -9.44
N GLU A 165 4.34 -9.74 -9.38
CA GLU A 165 4.37 -10.76 -10.44
C GLU A 165 3.00 -11.39 -10.75
N GLY A 166 2.05 -11.32 -9.82
CA GLY A 166 0.68 -11.83 -9.97
C GLY A 166 -0.32 -10.83 -10.55
N LEU A 167 0.07 -9.56 -10.75
CA LEU A 167 -0.80 -8.48 -11.21
C LEU A 167 -0.92 -8.46 -12.74
N THR A 168 -1.34 -9.57 -13.35
CA THR A 168 -1.27 -9.76 -14.81
C THR A 168 -2.12 -8.78 -15.63
N ASN A 169 -3.10 -8.11 -15.03
CA ASN A 169 -3.91 -7.06 -15.69
C ASN A 169 -3.34 -5.64 -15.54
N LEU A 170 -2.17 -5.49 -14.90
CA LEU A 170 -1.56 -4.20 -14.65
C LEU A 170 -1.13 -3.55 -15.96
N SER A 171 -1.72 -2.39 -16.28
CA SER A 171 -1.37 -1.57 -17.43
C SER A 171 -0.57 -0.32 -17.05
N TYR A 172 -0.65 0.09 -15.78
CA TYR A 172 0.07 1.23 -15.25
C TYR A 172 0.75 0.88 -13.93
N LEU A 173 2.08 1.02 -13.90
CA LEU A 173 2.88 0.90 -12.68
C LEU A 173 3.75 2.15 -12.50
N SER A 174 3.62 2.78 -11.34
CA SER A 174 4.55 3.84 -10.92
C SER A 174 5.16 3.50 -9.56
N ILE A 175 6.48 3.33 -9.55
CA ILE A 175 7.31 3.07 -8.36
C ILE A 175 8.45 4.10 -8.27
N ALA A 176 8.25 5.29 -8.84
CA ALA A 176 9.26 6.34 -8.85
C ALA A 176 9.66 6.78 -7.43
N ARG A 177 10.91 7.21 -7.23
CA ARG A 177 11.46 7.64 -5.93
C ARG A 177 11.43 6.50 -4.91
N ASN A 178 12.04 5.38 -5.26
CA ASN A 178 12.22 4.22 -4.38
C ASN A 178 13.69 3.77 -4.44
N GLN A 179 13.98 2.53 -4.01
CA GLN A 179 15.32 1.95 -3.95
C GLN A 179 15.38 0.63 -4.73
N VAL A 180 14.54 0.46 -5.76
CA VAL A 180 14.44 -0.77 -6.54
C VAL A 180 15.60 -0.88 -7.51
N SER A 181 16.26 -2.02 -7.54
CA SER A 181 17.31 -2.34 -8.53
C SER A 181 16.94 -3.51 -9.44
N ASP A 182 16.08 -4.42 -8.97
CA ASP A 182 15.68 -5.63 -9.68
C ASP A 182 14.25 -5.50 -10.24
N LEU A 183 14.14 -5.66 -11.56
CA LEU A 183 12.89 -5.59 -12.31
C LEU A 183 12.34 -6.96 -12.76
N SER A 184 12.99 -8.07 -12.38
CA SER A 184 12.62 -9.43 -12.80
C SER A 184 11.15 -9.80 -12.53
N HIS A 185 10.55 -9.25 -11.48
CA HIS A 185 9.15 -9.44 -11.13
C HIS A 185 8.16 -8.81 -12.15
N LEU A 186 8.66 -8.02 -13.10
CA LEU A 186 7.85 -7.37 -14.13
C LEU A 186 7.74 -8.20 -15.42
N GLU A 187 8.55 -9.24 -15.60
CA GLU A 187 8.63 -10.03 -16.85
C GLU A 187 7.28 -10.65 -17.26
N SER A 188 6.43 -10.98 -16.29
CA SER A 188 5.10 -11.58 -16.51
C SER A 188 4.00 -10.56 -16.82
N LEU A 189 4.27 -9.25 -16.74
CA LEU A 189 3.25 -8.20 -16.88
C LEU A 189 3.02 -7.82 -18.34
N GLU A 190 2.55 -8.77 -19.15
CA GLU A 190 2.40 -8.59 -20.59
C GLU A 190 1.48 -7.41 -20.99
N ASN A 191 0.54 -7.02 -20.11
CA ASN A 191 -0.38 -5.90 -20.33
C ASN A 191 0.17 -4.52 -19.91
N LEU A 192 1.40 -4.46 -19.39
CA LEU A 192 1.98 -3.21 -18.89
C LEU A 192 2.22 -2.24 -20.04
N GLU A 193 1.58 -1.06 -19.98
CA GLU A 193 1.70 -0.01 -20.98
C GLU A 193 2.58 1.15 -20.50
N VAL A 194 2.51 1.48 -19.20
CA VAL A 194 3.25 2.59 -18.61
C VAL A 194 4.01 2.13 -17.38
N LEU A 195 5.33 2.30 -17.44
CA LEU A 195 6.24 2.00 -16.34
C LEU A 195 7.01 3.26 -15.91
N ALA A 196 6.70 3.80 -14.74
CA ALA A 196 7.39 4.95 -14.19
C ALA A 196 8.33 4.55 -13.04
N ILE A 197 9.63 4.46 -13.33
CA ILE A 197 10.67 3.95 -12.41
C ILE A 197 11.77 4.97 -12.11
N GLY A 198 11.57 6.25 -12.46
CA GLY A 198 12.58 7.26 -12.18
C GLY A 198 12.93 7.41 -10.70
N ASP A 199 14.17 7.80 -10.39
CA ASP A 199 14.73 7.91 -9.04
C ASP A 199 14.67 6.55 -8.30
N ASN A 200 15.43 5.59 -8.83
CA ASN A 200 15.60 4.23 -8.31
C ASN A 200 17.08 3.81 -8.50
N GLN A 201 17.38 2.51 -8.36
CA GLN A 201 18.72 1.96 -8.46
C GLN A 201 18.85 0.91 -9.58
N VAL A 202 18.00 1.02 -10.61
CA VAL A 202 17.96 0.05 -11.72
C VAL A 202 19.23 0.17 -12.55
N THR A 203 19.85 -0.98 -12.83
CA THR A 203 20.99 -1.12 -13.74
C THR A 203 20.65 -1.97 -14.97
N ASP A 204 19.68 -2.87 -14.87
CA ASP A 204 19.33 -3.84 -15.91
C ASP A 204 17.87 -3.67 -16.38
N LEU A 205 17.69 -3.48 -17.69
CA LEU A 205 16.44 -3.33 -18.40
C LEU A 205 15.99 -4.62 -19.11
N SER A 206 16.80 -5.69 -19.08
CA SER A 206 16.45 -7.01 -19.66
C SER A 206 15.05 -7.50 -19.25
N PRO A 207 14.61 -7.34 -17.99
CA PRO A 207 13.28 -7.78 -17.58
C PRO A 207 12.11 -7.09 -18.30
N ILE A 208 12.31 -5.86 -18.81
CA ILE A 208 11.25 -5.12 -19.51
C ILE A 208 11.40 -5.16 -21.04
N ALA A 209 12.49 -5.73 -21.54
CA ALA A 209 12.83 -5.77 -22.97
C ALA A 209 11.75 -6.45 -23.81
N ASN A 210 11.06 -7.46 -23.27
CA ASN A 210 10.06 -8.24 -24.02
C ASN A 210 8.60 -7.83 -23.75
N LEU A 211 8.35 -6.77 -22.98
CA LEU A 211 6.99 -6.29 -22.70
C LEU A 211 6.39 -5.64 -23.96
N LYS A 212 5.58 -6.41 -24.68
CA LYS A 212 5.08 -6.05 -26.02
C LYS A 212 4.14 -4.85 -26.04
N ASN A 213 3.37 -4.67 -24.96
CA ASN A 213 2.39 -3.59 -24.85
C ASN A 213 2.95 -2.33 -24.19
N LEU A 214 4.23 -2.31 -23.81
CA LEU A 214 4.85 -1.14 -23.21
C LEU A 214 4.85 0.01 -24.21
N LYS A 215 4.38 1.18 -23.77
CA LYS A 215 4.27 2.42 -24.56
C LYS A 215 5.12 3.54 -23.99
N THR A 216 5.30 3.56 -22.67
CA THR A 216 6.07 4.62 -22.00
C THR A 216 6.88 4.03 -20.86
N VAL A 217 8.15 4.41 -20.78
CA VAL A 217 9.02 4.12 -19.64
C VAL A 217 9.78 5.37 -19.21
N THR A 218 9.77 5.65 -17.91
CA THR A 218 10.58 6.75 -17.35
C THR A 218 11.75 6.20 -16.54
N LEU A 219 12.96 6.56 -16.96
CA LEU A 219 14.24 5.99 -16.47
C LEU A 219 15.11 7.00 -15.73
N ALA A 220 14.72 8.28 -15.67
CA ALA A 220 15.48 9.36 -15.05
C ALA A 220 16.02 8.98 -13.66
N PHE A 221 17.26 9.36 -13.36
CA PHE A 221 17.87 9.10 -12.05
C PHE A 221 17.89 7.60 -11.66
N ASN A 222 18.28 6.73 -12.60
CA ASN A 222 18.67 5.35 -12.35
C ASN A 222 20.18 5.17 -12.56
N ARG A 223 20.68 3.93 -12.56
CA ARG A 223 22.11 3.58 -12.76
C ARG A 223 22.32 2.80 -14.06
N ILE A 224 21.63 3.22 -15.12
CA ILE A 224 21.66 2.57 -16.43
C ILE A 224 22.84 3.12 -17.22
N CYS A 225 23.85 2.29 -17.42
CA CYS A 225 25.21 2.80 -17.54
C CYS A 225 26.04 2.15 -18.64
N ASP A 226 25.99 0.83 -18.73
CA ASP A 226 26.74 0.11 -19.75
C ASP A 226 26.07 0.21 -21.13
N SER A 227 26.87 -0.01 -22.17
CA SER A 227 26.42 0.12 -23.56
C SER A 227 25.32 -0.87 -23.93
N SER A 228 25.27 -2.05 -23.30
CA SER A 228 24.25 -3.04 -23.61
C SER A 228 22.85 -2.60 -23.18
N GLN A 229 22.76 -1.89 -22.05
CA GLN A 229 21.50 -1.34 -21.57
C GLN A 229 21.03 -0.14 -22.40
N GLN A 230 21.97 0.63 -22.95
CA GLN A 230 21.66 1.70 -23.90
C GLN A 230 21.14 1.13 -25.23
N GLU A 231 21.75 0.06 -25.74
CA GLU A 231 21.26 -0.67 -26.92
C GLU A 231 19.84 -1.19 -26.69
N LEU A 232 19.58 -1.81 -25.54
CA LEU A 232 18.25 -2.30 -25.17
C LEU A 232 17.22 -1.17 -25.08
N ALA A 233 17.61 -0.02 -24.52
CA ALA A 233 16.73 1.13 -24.46
C ALA A 233 16.45 1.71 -25.87
N ASN A 234 17.43 1.66 -26.79
CA ASN A 234 17.21 2.01 -28.20
C ASN A 234 16.27 1.02 -28.89
N ASP A 235 16.37 -0.29 -28.62
CA ASP A 235 15.43 -1.28 -29.14
C ASP A 235 13.98 -1.01 -28.70
N LEU A 236 13.79 -0.54 -27.45
CA LEU A 236 12.49 -0.08 -26.96
C LEU A 236 12.00 1.13 -27.78
N ILE A 237 12.86 2.11 -28.04
CA ILE A 237 12.53 3.30 -28.85
C ILE A 237 12.15 2.90 -30.28
N GLU A 238 12.89 1.99 -30.92
CA GLU A 238 12.62 1.51 -32.28
C GLU A 238 11.26 0.79 -32.37
N ARG A 239 10.82 0.15 -31.28
CA ARG A 239 9.48 -0.44 -31.17
C ARG A 239 8.37 0.58 -30.92
N GLY A 240 8.69 1.87 -30.78
CA GLY A 240 7.74 2.95 -30.53
C GLY A 240 7.44 3.19 -29.05
N VAL A 241 8.28 2.69 -28.14
CA VAL A 241 8.18 3.02 -26.71
C VAL A 241 8.75 4.42 -26.49
N ASP A 242 7.99 5.28 -25.81
CA ASP A 242 8.47 6.57 -25.33
C ASP A 242 9.38 6.36 -24.12
N VAL A 243 10.69 6.44 -24.34
CA VAL A 243 11.71 6.29 -23.30
C VAL A 243 12.16 7.67 -22.84
N VAL A 244 11.81 8.02 -21.60
CA VAL A 244 12.05 9.35 -21.02
C VAL A 244 13.12 9.28 -19.93
N GLY A 245 14.09 10.18 -19.97
CA GLY A 245 15.07 10.35 -18.90
C GLY A 245 16.20 9.31 -18.91
N LEU A 246 16.58 8.81 -20.07
CA LEU A 246 17.93 8.27 -20.25
C LEU A 246 18.92 9.42 -20.18
N ASP A 247 19.21 9.89 -18.98
CA ASP A 247 20.31 10.82 -18.77
C ASP A 247 21.60 10.00 -18.81
N TYR A 248 22.39 10.18 -19.87
CA TYR A 248 23.73 9.62 -20.06
C TYR A 248 24.77 10.14 -19.03
N GLN A 249 24.33 10.58 -17.85
CA GLN A 249 25.20 11.20 -16.86
C GLN A 249 25.97 10.15 -16.08
N GLU A 250 27.25 10.49 -15.88
CA GLU A 250 28.34 9.72 -15.30
C GLU A 250 27.88 8.62 -14.36
N CYS A 251 28.08 7.39 -14.83
CA CYS A 251 27.99 6.21 -14.00
C CYS A 251 28.77 6.44 -12.72
N PRO A 252 28.15 6.24 -11.54
CA PRO A 252 28.91 6.30 -10.30
C PRO A 252 30.07 5.33 -10.47
N ALA A 253 31.29 5.85 -10.33
CA ALA A 253 32.50 5.04 -10.39
C ALA A 253 32.27 3.81 -9.50
N GLU A 254 32.66 2.63 -10.00
CA GLU A 254 32.60 1.40 -9.21
C GLU A 254 33.11 1.69 -7.81
N PRO A 255 32.45 1.21 -6.74
CA PRO A 255 32.97 1.39 -5.40
C PRO A 255 34.40 0.85 -5.40
N GLU A 256 35.38 1.72 -5.11
CA GLU A 256 36.78 1.32 -5.00
C GLU A 256 36.82 0.10 -4.09
N VAL A 257 37.20 -1.04 -4.66
CA VAL A 257 37.45 -2.24 -3.87
C VAL A 257 38.63 -1.85 -2.98
N GLU A 258 38.38 -1.59 -1.70
CA GLU A 258 39.45 -1.45 -0.71
C GLU A 258 40.26 -2.74 -0.78
N GLU A 259 41.40 -2.70 -1.47
CA GLU A 259 42.39 -3.75 -1.43
C GLU A 259 42.74 -3.94 0.04
N LYS A 260 42.33 -5.09 0.60
CA LYS A 260 42.75 -5.50 1.94
C LYS A 260 44.28 -5.40 1.96
N PRO A 261 44.87 -4.76 2.98
CA PRO A 261 46.32 -4.69 3.08
C PRO A 261 46.87 -6.12 3.10
N GLU A 262 47.76 -6.42 2.16
CA GLU A 262 48.54 -7.65 2.17
C GLU A 262 49.22 -7.76 3.54
N THR A 263 48.83 -8.76 4.31
CA THR A 263 49.53 -9.08 5.55
C THR A 263 50.89 -9.65 5.16
N ASP A 264 51.92 -8.82 5.24
CA ASP A 264 53.31 -9.27 5.26
C ASP A 264 53.48 -10.29 6.38
N VAL A 265 53.54 -11.57 6.01
CA VAL A 265 53.95 -12.65 6.91
C VAL A 265 55.46 -12.55 7.01
N ASP A 266 55.90 -11.83 8.02
CA ASP A 266 57.30 -11.69 8.41
C ASP A 266 57.87 -13.07 8.77
N HIS A 267 58.68 -13.64 7.87
CA HIS A 267 59.48 -14.84 8.14
C HIS A 267 60.63 -14.47 9.08
N GLN A 268 60.38 -14.49 10.39
CA GLN A 268 61.47 -14.57 11.36
C GLN A 268 61.95 -16.02 11.49
N SER A 269 63.05 -16.28 10.80
CA SER A 269 63.99 -17.35 11.07
C SER A 269 64.61 -17.17 12.47
N THR A 270 64.30 -18.08 13.39
CA THR A 270 65.08 -18.26 14.62
C THR A 270 66.11 -19.38 14.40
N GLU A 271 67.34 -19.01 14.09
CA GLU A 271 68.55 -19.79 14.39
C GLU A 271 69.31 -19.06 15.50
N ALA A 272 69.35 -19.68 16.70
CA ALA A 272 70.45 -19.73 17.67
C ALA A 272 69.95 -20.29 19.01
#